data_AF-A0A7V2MWV3-F1
#
_entry.id   AF-A0A7V2MWV3-F1
#
_cell.length_a   1.000
_cell.length_b   1.000
_cell.length_c   1.000
_cell.angle_alpha   90.00
_cell.angle_beta   90.00
_cell.angle_gamma   90.00
#
_symmetry.space_group_name_H-M   'P 1'
#
loop_
_entity.id
_entity.type
_entity.pdbx_description
1 polymer ?
#
loop_
_entity_poly.entity_id
_entity_poly.type
_entity_poly.pdbx_seq_one_letter_code
_entity_poly.pdbx_strand_id
1 'polypeptide(L)'
;MSSAARLRAATVGVSLASLPFAMPHVLEDFARGTACLGWLAPEACAAGLGAFLALQALGLVALAAGRRAGWALTMAVGLVWLAGAALEHGPAVVGGTVGRSALSGVWLGGLVGGQAVAVLLAAWGWRATAA
;
A
#
# COMPACT_ATOMS: atom_id res chain seq x y z
N MET A 1 13.07 17.84 16.40
CA MET A 1 11.81 17.09 16.20
C MET A 1 11.62 16.08 17.32
N SER A 2 10.42 15.95 17.89
CA SER A 2 10.13 14.88 18.86
C SER A 2 10.17 13.49 18.20
N SER A 3 10.34 12.43 18.99
CA SER A 3 10.32 11.05 18.46
C SER A 3 9.01 10.72 17.74
N ALA A 4 7.86 11.19 18.27
CA ALA A 4 6.57 11.04 17.62
C ALA A 4 6.47 11.83 16.30
N ALA A 5 7.09 13.01 16.19
CA ALA A 5 7.14 13.76 14.94
C ALA A 5 8.02 13.07 13.89
N ARG A 6 9.16 12.49 14.30
CA ARG A 6 10.02 11.70 13.41
C ARG A 6 9.31 10.45 12.89
N LEU A 7 8.61 9.72 13.76
CA LEU A 7 7.88 8.52 13.37
C LEU A 7 6.75 8.83 12.38
N ARG A 8 6.01 9.92 12.59
CA ARG A 8 4.99 10.40 11.64
C ARG A 8 5.61 10.72 10.28
N ALA A 9 6.67 11.53 10.27
CA ALA A 9 7.36 11.90 9.04
C ALA A 9 7.90 10.67 8.29
N ALA A 10 8.51 9.72 9.01
CA ALA A 10 8.99 8.48 8.42
C ALA A 10 7.84 7.65 7.81
N THR A 11 6.72 7.51 8.52
CA THR A 11 5.56 6.75 8.04
C THR A 11 4.96 7.37 6.79
N VAL A 12 4.81 8.70 6.78
CA VAL A 12 4.34 9.44 5.60
C VAL A 12 5.33 9.30 4.44
N GLY A 13 6.61 9.51 4.71
CA GLY A 13 7.67 9.43 3.71
C GLY A 13 7.74 8.06 3.04
N VAL A 14 7.73 6.97 3.82
CA VAL A 14 7.74 5.60 3.29
C VAL A 14 6.47 5.32 2.49
N SER A 15 5.30 5.72 3.00
CA SER A 15 4.03 5.52 2.28
C SER A 15 4.03 6.22 0.93
N LEU A 16 4.52 7.45 0.85
CA LEU A 16 4.64 8.20 -0.41
C LEU A 16 5.73 7.62 -1.32
N ALA A 17 6.86 7.21 -0.77
CA ALA A 17 7.96 6.60 -1.52
C ALA A 17 7.59 5.24 -2.14
N SER A 18 6.52 4.59 -1.66
CA SER A 18 5.98 3.38 -2.27
C SER A 18 5.14 3.64 -3.52
N LEU A 19 4.59 4.85 -3.71
CA LEU A 19 3.69 5.16 -4.82
C LEU A 19 4.33 4.99 -6.21
N PRO A 20 5.60 5.37 -6.45
CA PRO A 20 6.29 5.10 -7.71
C PRO A 20 6.44 3.61 -8.06
N PHE A 21 6.24 2.71 -7.10
CA PHE A 21 6.21 1.27 -7.33
C PHE A 21 4.78 0.76 -7.45
N ALA A 22 3.88 1.25 -6.59
CA ALA A 22 2.48 0.87 -6.57
C ALA A 22 1.76 1.20 -7.88
N MET A 23 1.93 2.43 -8.39
CA MET A 23 1.16 2.90 -9.54
C MET A 23 1.54 2.18 -10.83
N PRO A 24 2.83 2.03 -11.20
CA PRO A 24 3.18 1.25 -12.38
C PRO A 24 2.74 -0.21 -12.29
N HIS A 25 2.81 -0.83 -11.10
CA HIS A 25 2.34 -2.19 -10.89
C HIS A 25 0.84 -2.33 -11.14
N VAL A 26 0.04 -1.45 -10.54
CA VAL A 26 -1.42 -1.48 -10.72
C VAL A 26 -1.80 -1.21 -12.18
N LEU A 27 -1.17 -0.24 -12.83
CA LEU A 27 -1.40 0.04 -14.26
C LEU A 27 -1.04 -1.17 -15.13
N GLU A 28 0.04 -1.88 -14.79
CA GLU A 28 0.43 -3.11 -15.46
C GLU A 28 -0.63 -4.22 -15.30
N ASP A 29 -1.19 -4.39 -14.11
CA ASP A 29 -2.25 -5.37 -13.85
C ASP A 29 -3.57 -4.97 -14.55
N PHE A 30 -3.89 -3.67 -14.64
CA PHE A 30 -5.04 -3.18 -15.44
C PHE A 30 -4.84 -3.43 -16.94
N ALA A 31 -3.65 -3.15 -17.48
CA ALA A 31 -3.32 -3.38 -18.89
C ALA A 31 -3.39 -4.86 -19.30
N ARG A 32 -3.21 -5.77 -18.34
CA ARG A 32 -3.31 -7.22 -18.54
C ARG A 32 -4.66 -7.81 -18.15
N GLY A 33 -5.58 -7.01 -17.63
CA GLY A 33 -6.90 -7.45 -17.18
C GLY A 33 -6.88 -8.30 -15.90
N THR A 34 -5.81 -8.23 -15.09
CA THR A 34 -5.70 -8.98 -13.83
C THR A 34 -6.04 -8.16 -12.59
N ALA A 35 -6.13 -6.83 -12.71
CA ALA A 35 -6.43 -5.93 -11.60
C ALA A 35 -7.85 -6.05 -11.01
N CYS A 36 -8.77 -6.74 -11.70
CA CYS A 36 -10.17 -6.86 -11.30
C CYS A 36 -10.52 -8.29 -10.88
N LEU A 37 -11.42 -8.39 -9.90
CA LEU A 37 -12.19 -9.62 -9.73
C LEU A 37 -13.06 -9.82 -10.97
N GLY A 38 -13.05 -11.02 -11.56
CA GLY A 38 -13.67 -11.31 -12.85
C GLY A 38 -15.19 -11.07 -12.96
N TRP A 39 -15.85 -10.64 -11.88
CA TRP A 39 -17.26 -10.26 -11.84
C TRP A 39 -17.51 -8.73 -11.77
N LEU A 40 -16.46 -7.92 -11.68
CA LEU A 40 -16.55 -6.45 -11.66
C LEU A 40 -16.22 -5.85 -13.03
N ALA A 41 -16.96 -4.81 -13.41
CA ALA A 41 -16.64 -4.01 -14.59
C ALA A 41 -15.33 -3.21 -14.37
N PRO A 42 -14.50 -3.00 -15.42
CA PRO A 42 -13.24 -2.26 -15.30
C PRO A 42 -13.40 -0.87 -14.67
N GLU A 43 -14.48 -0.15 -14.98
CA GLU A 43 -14.80 1.16 -14.44
C GLU A 43 -15.06 1.11 -12.93
N ALA A 44 -15.73 0.05 -12.46
CA ALA A 44 -15.98 -0.17 -11.04
C ALA A 44 -14.67 -0.45 -10.28
N CYS A 45 -13.75 -1.21 -10.86
CA CYS A 45 -12.43 -1.43 -10.27
C CYS A 45 -11.60 -0.14 -10.24
N ALA A 46 -11.62 0.65 -11.31
CA ALA A 46 -10.92 1.93 -11.37
C ALA A 46 -11.48 2.92 -10.33
N ALA A 47 -12.82 2.99 -10.18
CA ALA A 47 -13.46 3.78 -9.14
C ALA A 47 -13.08 3.29 -7.73
N GLY A 48 -13.03 1.96 -7.53
CA GLY A 48 -12.58 1.34 -6.29
C GLY A 48 -11.13 1.68 -5.94
N LEU A 49 -10.22 1.61 -6.90
CA LEU A 49 -8.84 2.05 -6.75
C LEU A 49 -8.76 3.54 -6.38
N GLY A 50 -9.52 4.39 -7.06
CA GLY A 50 -9.60 5.82 -6.75
C GLY A 50 -10.06 6.10 -5.32
N ALA A 51 -11.12 5.42 -4.88
CA ALA A 51 -11.61 5.50 -3.50
C ALA A 51 -10.56 5.01 -2.48
N PHE A 52 -9.84 3.94 -2.82
CA PHE A 52 -8.78 3.39 -1.98
C PHE A 52 -7.58 4.34 -1.86
N LEU A 53 -7.15 4.96 -2.97
CA LEU A 53 -6.11 6.00 -2.96
C LEU A 53 -6.55 7.24 -2.18
N ALA A 54 -7.83 7.61 -2.25
CA ALA A 54 -8.38 8.68 -1.42
C ALA A 54 -8.32 8.34 0.08
N LEU A 55 -8.62 7.09 0.47
CA LEU A 55 -8.45 6.61 1.84
C LEU A 55 -6.98 6.64 2.29
N GLN A 56 -6.06 6.24 1.41
CA GLN A 56 -4.62 6.36 1.66
C GLN A 56 -4.23 7.81 1.94
N ALA A 57 -4.62 8.75 1.05
CA ALA A 57 -4.35 10.17 1.21
C ALA A 57 -4.95 10.72 2.51
N LEU A 58 -6.19 10.35 2.85
CA LEU A 58 -6.85 10.75 4.08
C LEU A 58 -6.10 10.25 5.33
N GLY A 59 -5.62 9.01 5.31
CA GLY A 59 -4.79 8.44 6.37
C GLY A 59 -3.50 9.24 6.58
N LEU A 60 -2.81 9.58 5.49
CA LEU A 60 -1.58 10.38 5.53
C LEU A 60 -1.82 11.81 6.01
N VAL A 61 -2.89 12.47 5.56
CA VAL A 61 -3.27 13.82 6.02
C VAL A 61 -3.61 13.81 7.51
N ALA A 62 -4.43 12.87 7.96
CA ALA A 62 -4.77 12.72 9.36
C ALA A 62 -3.51 12.45 10.21
N LEU A 63 -2.60 11.63 9.70
CA LEU A 63 -1.35 11.30 10.37
C LEU A 63 -0.41 12.51 10.47
N ALA A 64 -0.26 13.27 9.39
CA ALA A 64 0.52 14.51 9.36
C ALA A 64 -0.06 15.55 10.33
N ALA A 65 -1.38 15.65 10.43
CA ALA A 65 -2.10 16.49 11.40
C ALA A 65 -1.98 15.99 12.86
N GLY A 66 -1.28 14.89 13.11
CA GLY A 66 -1.12 14.33 14.47
C GLY A 66 -2.34 13.63 15.03
N ARG A 67 -3.35 13.33 14.18
CA ARG A 67 -4.55 12.61 14.60
C ARG A 67 -4.25 11.13 14.72
N ARG A 68 -4.61 10.54 15.87
CA ARG A 68 -4.42 9.12 16.16
C ARG A 68 -5.03 8.21 15.07
N ALA A 69 -6.21 8.56 14.56
CA ALA A 69 -6.89 7.84 13.48
C ALA A 69 -6.05 7.68 12.20
N GLY A 70 -5.11 8.59 11.95
CA GLY A 70 -4.20 8.49 10.80
C GLY A 70 -3.33 7.23 10.83
N TRP A 71 -2.86 6.81 12.02
CA TRP A 71 -2.10 5.56 12.15
C TRP A 71 -2.93 4.34 11.77
N ALA A 72 -4.17 4.24 12.26
CA ALA A 72 -5.06 3.12 11.98
C ALA A 72 -5.42 3.05 10.49
N LEU A 73 -5.72 4.19 9.86
CA LEU A 73 -6.01 4.24 8.43
C LEU A 73 -4.79 3.85 7.58
N THR A 74 -3.60 4.38 7.86
CA THR A 74 -2.37 4.01 7.14
C THR A 74 -2.07 2.52 7.29
N MET A 75 -2.23 1.96 8.50
CA MET A 75 -2.05 0.54 8.75
C MET A 75 -3.05 -0.30 7.95
N ALA A 76 -4.34 0.04 7.98
CA ALA A 76 -5.37 -0.68 7.25
C ALA A 76 -5.15 -0.65 5.74
N VAL A 77 -4.81 0.51 5.18
CA VAL A 77 -4.49 0.67 3.76
C VAL A 77 -3.28 -0.17 3.37
N GLY A 78 -2.19 -0.10 4.14
CA GLY A 78 -1.00 -0.88 3.85
C GLY A 78 -1.26 -2.39 3.91
N LEU A 79 -2.09 -2.85 4.87
CA LEU A 79 -2.50 -4.25 4.93
C LEU A 79 -3.33 -4.68 3.71
N VAL A 80 -4.20 -3.82 3.18
CA VAL A 80 -4.95 -4.10 1.95
C VAL A 80 -4.02 -4.22 0.74
N TRP A 81 -3.03 -3.34 0.60
CA TRP A 81 -2.02 -3.46 -0.46
C TRP A 81 -1.26 -4.79 -0.38
N LEU A 82 -0.81 -5.16 0.82
CA LEU A 82 -0.09 -6.42 1.05
C LEU A 82 -0.95 -7.64 0.78
N ALA A 83 -2.22 -7.61 1.22
CA ALA A 83 -3.17 -8.68 0.97
C ALA A 83 -3.44 -8.86 -0.53
N GLY A 84 -3.65 -7.76 -1.26
CA GLY A 84 -3.82 -7.79 -2.72
C GLY A 84 -2.62 -8.42 -3.41
N ALA A 85 -1.41 -7.94 -3.09
CA ALA A 85 -0.17 -8.49 -3.64
C ALA A 85 0.02 -9.99 -3.33
N ALA A 86 -0.31 -10.42 -2.11
CA ALA A 86 -0.20 -11.82 -1.71
C ALA A 86 -1.23 -12.71 -2.41
N LEU A 87 -2.47 -12.24 -2.57
CA LEU A 87 -3.54 -13.01 -3.22
C LEU A 87 -3.29 -13.15 -4.72
N GLU A 88 -2.82 -12.09 -5.38
CA GLU A 88 -2.59 -12.11 -6.83
C GLU A 88 -1.28 -12.82 -7.20
N HIS A 89 -0.19 -12.54 -6.48
CA HIS A 89 1.15 -13.01 -6.87
C HIS A 89 1.68 -14.16 -6.00
N GLY A 90 1.13 -14.37 -4.80
CA GLY A 90 1.58 -15.42 -3.88
C GLY A 90 1.59 -16.83 -4.49
N PRO A 91 0.51 -17.28 -5.16
CA PRO A 91 0.51 -18.59 -5.83
C PRO A 91 1.61 -18.74 -6.88
N ALA A 92 1.88 -17.69 -7.66
CA ALA A 92 2.95 -17.69 -8.67
C ALA A 92 4.35 -17.70 -8.04
N VAL A 93 4.53 -17.03 -6.91
CA VAL A 93 5.78 -17.05 -6.13
C VAL A 93 6.03 -18.45 -5.55
N VAL A 94 5.02 -19.05 -4.93
CA VAL A 94 5.13 -20.41 -4.35
C VAL A 94 5.33 -21.47 -5.44
N GLY A 95 4.68 -21.31 -6.58
CA GLY A 95 4.81 -22.22 -7.72
C GLY A 95 6.14 -22.10 -8.49
N GLY A 96 7.02 -21.15 -8.14
CA GLY A 96 8.27 -20.89 -8.87
C GLY A 96 8.05 -20.33 -10.28
N THR A 97 6.83 -19.91 -10.59
CA THR A 97 6.41 -19.41 -11.91
C THR A 97 6.32 -17.89 -11.92
N VAL A 98 7.23 -17.18 -11.23
CA VAL A 98 7.29 -15.71 -11.29
C VAL A 98 7.81 -15.30 -12.68
N GLY A 99 6.97 -15.49 -13.69
CA GLY A 99 7.19 -15.16 -15.09
C GLY A 99 6.68 -13.75 -15.38
N ARG A 100 7.21 -12.76 -14.67
CA ARG A 100 7.05 -11.34 -15.02
C ARG A 100 8.40 -10.76 -15.45
N SER A 101 8.38 -9.59 -16.09
CA SER A 101 9.60 -8.87 -16.42
C SER A 101 10.35 -8.47 -15.14
N ALA A 102 11.67 -8.29 -15.22
CA ALA A 102 12.48 -7.83 -14.08
C ALA A 102 11.95 -6.49 -13.51
N LEU A 103 11.43 -5.63 -14.38
CA LEU A 103 10.83 -4.35 -14.00
C LEU A 103 9.56 -4.51 -13.17
N SER A 104 8.68 -5.45 -13.55
CA SER A 104 7.49 -5.80 -12.75
C SER A 104 7.87 -6.33 -11.37
N GLY A 105 8.94 -7.12 -11.28
CA GLY A 105 9.51 -7.56 -10.00
C GLY A 105 9.97 -6.40 -9.11
N VAL A 106 10.60 -5.38 -9.69
CA VAL A 106 11.00 -4.15 -8.97
C VAL A 106 9.78 -3.40 -8.44
N TRP A 107 8.73 -3.24 -9.25
CA TRP A 107 7.51 -2.56 -8.83
C TRP A 107 6.78 -3.33 -7.72
N LEU A 108 6.60 -4.65 -7.87
CA LEU A 108 5.99 -5.47 -6.83
C LEU A 108 6.82 -5.46 -5.55
N GLY A 109 8.14 -5.62 -5.65
CA GLY A 109 9.05 -5.60 -4.50
C GLY A 109 9.04 -4.26 -3.76
N GLY A 110 9.07 -3.15 -4.49
CA GLY A 110 8.99 -1.80 -3.91
C GLY A 110 7.64 -1.50 -3.27
N LEU A 111 6.53 -1.96 -3.87
CA LEU A 111 5.20 -1.91 -3.26
C LEU A 111 5.18 -2.69 -1.94
N VAL A 112 5.52 -3.98 -1.99
CA VAL A 112 5.44 -4.87 -0.81
C VAL A 112 6.36 -4.38 0.30
N GLY A 113 7.62 -4.06 -0.02
CA GLY A 113 8.59 -3.56 0.95
C GLY A 113 8.16 -2.22 1.56
N GLY A 114 7.75 -1.26 0.72
CA GLY A 114 7.32 0.05 1.19
C GLY A 114 6.07 -0.02 2.08
N GLN A 115 5.05 -0.79 1.66
CA GLN A 115 3.81 -0.93 2.41
C GLN A 115 4.01 -1.72 3.71
N ALA A 116 4.86 -2.77 3.71
CA ALA A 116 5.20 -3.50 4.93
C ALA A 116 5.88 -2.59 5.97
N VAL A 117 6.85 -1.79 5.54
CA VAL A 117 7.50 -0.83 6.45
C VAL A 117 6.51 0.23 6.93
N ALA A 118 5.65 0.76 6.06
CA ALA A 118 4.62 1.72 6.44
C ALA A 118 3.64 1.15 7.49
N VAL A 119 3.19 -0.10 7.33
CA VAL A 119 2.35 -0.82 8.29
C VAL A 119 3.04 -0.96 9.65
N LEU A 120 4.30 -1.39 9.66
CA LEU A 120 5.07 -1.58 10.90
C LEU A 120 5.27 -0.26 11.65
N LEU A 121 5.64 0.81 10.92
CA LEU A 121 5.78 2.15 11.50
C LEU A 121 4.44 2.68 12.02
N ALA A 122 3.35 2.45 11.28
CA ALA A 122 2.02 2.89 11.68
C ALA A 122 1.50 2.14 12.92
N ALA A 123 1.71 0.83 12.98
CA ALA A 123 1.39 -0.01 14.14
C ALA A 123 2.17 0.44 15.37
N TRP A 124 3.47 0.70 15.23
CA TRP A 124 4.29 1.23 16.32
C TRP A 124 3.79 2.60 16.78
N GLY A 125 3.51 3.52 15.85
CA GLY A 125 2.99 4.85 16.17
C GLY A 125 1.65 4.82 16.89
N TRP A 126 0.75 3.92 16.48
CA TRP A 126 -0.53 3.70 17.16
C TRP A 126 -0.35 3.20 18.60
N ARG A 127 0.57 2.25 18.83
CA ARG A 127 0.86 1.74 20.18
C ARG A 127 1.51 2.79 21.08
N ALA A 128 2.51 3.51 20.56
CA ALA A 128 3.24 4.53 21.31
C ALA A 128 2.40 5.76 21.69
N THR A 129 1.25 5.96 21.04
CA THR A 129 0.31 7.05 21.37
C THR A 129 -0.90 6.57 22.17
N ALA A 130 -0.94 5.29 22.54
CA ALA A 130 -2.01 4.68 23.36
C ALA A 130 -1.62 4.56 24.84
N ALA A 131 -0.31 4.51 25.09
CA ALA A 131 0.31 4.58 26.41
C ALA A 131 0.50 6.04 26.82
#